data_AF-A0A3S4I3D2-F1
#
_entry.id   AF-A0A3S4I3D2-F1
#
_cell.length_a   1.000
_cell.length_b   1.000
_cell.length_c   1.000
_cell.angle_alpha   90.00
_cell.angle_beta   90.00
_cell.angle_gamma   90.00
#
_symmetry.space_group_name_H-M   'P 1'
#
loop_
_entity.id
_entity.type
_entity.pdbx_description
1 polymer ?
#
loop_
_entity_poly.entity_id
_entity_poly.type
_entity_poly.pdbx_seq_one_letter_code
_entity_poly.pdbx_strand_id
1 'polypeptide(L)'
;MGSIYSGGEGDEWGIKPDIQEAQKWYGQAAKQGDSDAQIALGKIYYSGATGRTDYAKALALFTQVENDGTNSRSTMPLSWMYYNGLGTAPDCDKAWSYYKKASRYVGKMVEEKIFLSKCAADIQSRKNNADALPKVTLKKESVFSRGITAKPKECALIFQIGTDKIRNMANLHITLELKK
;
A
#
# COMPACT_ATOMS: atom_id res chain seq x y z
N MET A 1 1.50 -15.55 12.84
CA MET A 1 1.96 -14.16 13.01
C MET A 1 2.80 -13.79 11.80
N GLY A 2 2.23 -13.03 10.85
CA GLY A 2 2.90 -12.62 9.62
C GLY A 2 3.12 -11.11 9.64
N SER A 3 4.33 -10.69 9.96
CA SER A 3 4.77 -9.30 9.95
C SER A 3 4.97 -8.85 8.50
N ILE A 4 4.08 -7.99 8.03
CA ILE A 4 4.11 -7.42 6.69
C ILE A 4 5.05 -6.20 6.72
N TYR A 5 6.28 -6.42 6.22
CA TYR A 5 7.29 -5.44 5.79
C TYR A 5 7.79 -4.41 6.82
N SER A 6 8.72 -4.84 7.68
CA SER A 6 9.78 -3.98 8.18
C SER A 6 10.96 -4.82 8.65
N GLY A 7 12.07 -4.76 7.91
CA GLY A 7 13.32 -5.47 8.22
C GLY A 7 13.56 -6.62 7.24
N GLY A 8 14.59 -6.49 6.43
CA GLY A 8 15.13 -7.64 5.71
C GLY A 8 15.68 -8.65 6.73
N GLU A 9 14.91 -9.70 6.97
CA GLU A 9 15.39 -10.98 7.48
C GLU A 9 14.94 -12.04 6.47
N GLY A 10 15.64 -12.05 5.34
CA GLY A 10 15.60 -13.12 4.35
C GLY A 10 16.84 -13.99 4.46
N ASP A 11 17.33 -14.27 5.67
CA ASP A 11 18.65 -14.88 5.86
C ASP A 11 18.59 -16.07 6.84
N GLU A 12 17.79 -17.11 6.55
CA GLU A 12 18.07 -18.47 7.06
C GLU A 12 18.00 -19.57 5.99
N TRP A 13 17.41 -19.32 4.80
CA TRP A 13 17.29 -20.33 3.72
C TRP A 13 17.68 -19.86 2.31
N GLY A 14 18.12 -18.61 2.13
CA GLY A 14 18.58 -18.10 0.82
C GLY A 14 17.50 -17.95 -0.26
N ILE A 15 16.21 -18.04 0.10
CA ILE A 15 15.09 -17.87 -0.83
C ILE A 15 14.75 -16.37 -0.92
N LYS A 16 15.05 -15.75 -2.06
CA LYS A 16 14.53 -14.42 -2.37
C LYS A 16 13.00 -14.51 -2.49
N PRO A 17 12.21 -13.69 -1.79
CA PRO A 17 10.76 -13.69 -1.96
C PRO A 17 10.38 -13.39 -3.42
N ASP A 18 9.87 -14.38 -4.14
CA ASP A 18 9.27 -14.16 -5.46
C ASP A 18 7.82 -13.72 -5.25
N ILE A 19 7.58 -12.41 -5.39
CA ILE A 19 6.25 -11.82 -5.25
C ILE A 19 5.27 -12.33 -6.32
N GLN A 20 5.76 -12.71 -7.51
CA GLN A 20 4.91 -13.30 -8.55
C GLN A 20 4.47 -14.71 -8.15
N GLU A 21 5.37 -15.48 -7.54
CA GLU A 21 5.02 -16.79 -7.01
C GLU A 21 4.08 -16.68 -5.80
N ALA A 22 4.34 -15.74 -4.89
CA ALA A 22 3.43 -15.44 -3.78
C ALA A 22 2.02 -15.04 -4.28
N GLN A 23 1.93 -14.23 -5.34
CA GLN A 23 0.66 -13.87 -5.96
C GLN A 23 -0.10 -15.10 -6.47
N LYS A 24 0.58 -16.09 -7.05
CA LYS A 24 -0.04 -17.34 -7.49
C LYS A 24 -0.59 -18.14 -6.31
N TRP A 25 0.22 -18.34 -5.26
CA TRP A 25 -0.18 -19.09 -4.08
C TRP A 25 -1.34 -18.43 -3.33
N TYR A 26 -1.26 -17.13 -3.07
CA TYR A 26 -2.38 -16.39 -2.48
C TYR A 26 -3.60 -16.40 -3.39
N GLY A 27 -3.43 -16.37 -4.71
CA GLY A 27 -4.53 -16.53 -5.66
C GLY A 27 -5.26 -17.87 -5.55
N GLN A 28 -4.53 -18.96 -5.33
CA GLN A 28 -5.12 -20.29 -5.14
C GLN A 28 -5.87 -20.41 -3.81
N ALA A 29 -5.28 -19.92 -2.71
CA ALA A 29 -5.93 -19.94 -1.40
C ALA A 29 -7.13 -18.98 -1.33
N ALA A 30 -7.03 -17.80 -1.93
CA ALA A 30 -8.13 -16.83 -2.00
C ALA A 30 -9.37 -17.38 -2.73
N LYS A 31 -9.17 -18.21 -3.77
CA LYS A 31 -10.25 -18.92 -4.48
C LYS A 31 -10.97 -19.94 -3.60
N GLN A 32 -10.32 -20.43 -2.54
CA GLN A 32 -10.91 -21.36 -1.58
C GLN A 32 -11.60 -20.62 -0.42
N GLY A 33 -11.67 -19.29 -0.46
CA GLY A 33 -12.30 -18.48 0.59
C GLY A 33 -11.38 -18.14 1.76
N ASP A 34 -10.06 -18.38 1.63
CA ASP A 34 -9.11 -18.00 2.67
C ASP A 34 -8.99 -16.45 2.75
N SER A 35 -9.51 -15.88 3.84
CA SER A 35 -9.55 -14.43 4.05
C SER A 35 -8.17 -13.79 4.17
N ASP A 36 -7.18 -14.51 4.70
CA ASP A 36 -5.81 -14.00 4.86
C ASP A 36 -5.11 -13.93 3.51
N ALA A 37 -5.31 -14.95 2.67
CA ALA A 37 -4.86 -14.96 1.29
C ALA A 37 -5.55 -13.90 0.44
N GLN A 38 -6.86 -13.68 0.62
CA GLN A 38 -7.59 -12.59 -0.05
C GLN A 38 -7.02 -11.22 0.33
N ILE A 39 -6.74 -10.99 1.61
CA ILE A 39 -6.12 -9.74 2.08
C ILE A 39 -4.70 -9.60 1.52
N ALA A 40 -3.88 -10.66 1.53
CA ALA A 40 -2.53 -10.63 1.01
C ALA A 40 -2.52 -10.34 -0.51
N LEU A 41 -3.38 -11.02 -1.26
CA LEU A 41 -3.53 -10.80 -2.70
C LEU A 41 -4.06 -9.39 -3.00
N GLY A 42 -5.01 -8.89 -2.21
CA GLY A 42 -5.51 -7.52 -2.31
C GLY A 42 -4.40 -6.50 -2.08
N LYS A 43 -3.50 -6.74 -1.13
CA LYS A 43 -2.32 -5.89 -0.88
C LYS A 43 -1.33 -5.91 -2.04
N ILE A 44 -1.10 -7.07 -2.66
CA ILE A 44 -0.24 -7.18 -3.86
C ILE A 44 -0.79 -6.30 -4.98
N TYR A 45 -2.10 -6.39 -5.24
CA TYR A 45 -2.76 -5.55 -6.26
C TYR A 45 -2.78 -4.06 -5.87
N TYR A 46 -2.95 -3.74 -4.59
CA TYR A 46 -2.95 -2.36 -4.09
C TYR A 46 -1.59 -1.67 -4.20
N SER A 47 -0.50 -2.37 -3.84
CA SER A 47 0.86 -1.81 -3.90
C SER A 47 1.46 -1.86 -5.30
N GLY A 48 0.96 -2.75 -6.15
CA GLY A 48 1.55 -3.01 -7.45
C GLY A 48 2.90 -3.72 -7.36
N ALA A 49 3.10 -4.53 -6.32
CA ALA A 49 4.37 -5.23 -6.06
C ALA A 49 4.81 -6.17 -7.21
N THR A 50 3.90 -6.54 -8.11
CA THR A 50 4.19 -7.30 -9.34
C THR A 50 4.33 -6.41 -10.59
N GLY A 51 4.63 -5.12 -10.42
CA GLY A 51 4.98 -4.17 -11.48
C GLY A 51 3.89 -3.17 -11.87
N ARG A 52 2.64 -3.38 -11.45
CA ARG A 52 1.55 -2.39 -11.62
C ARG A 52 0.45 -2.60 -10.60
N THR A 53 -0.19 -1.51 -10.19
CA THR A 53 -1.36 -1.55 -9.33
C THR A 53 -2.60 -2.03 -10.09
N ASP A 54 -3.51 -2.70 -9.39
CA ASP A 54 -4.84 -3.07 -9.86
C ASP A 54 -5.84 -2.80 -8.73
N TYR A 55 -6.16 -1.52 -8.55
CA TYR A 55 -7.03 -1.10 -7.46
C TYR A 55 -8.44 -1.69 -7.56
N ALA A 56 -8.93 -2.01 -8.77
CA ALA A 56 -10.23 -2.64 -8.93
C ALA A 56 -10.24 -4.06 -8.32
N LYS A 57 -9.21 -4.87 -8.59
CA LYS A 57 -9.08 -6.20 -7.96
C LYS A 57 -8.82 -6.11 -6.47
N ALA A 58 -8.00 -5.17 -6.02
CA ALA A 58 -7.78 -4.95 -4.59
C ALA A 58 -9.09 -4.61 -3.87
N LEU A 59 -9.90 -3.72 -4.45
CA LEU A 59 -11.20 -3.30 -3.90
C LEU A 59 -12.15 -4.49 -3.80
N ALA A 60 -12.22 -5.31 -4.86
CA ALA A 60 -13.07 -6.50 -4.89
C ALA A 60 -12.69 -7.50 -3.79
N LEU A 61 -11.39 -7.82 -3.65
CA LEU A 61 -10.92 -8.77 -2.64
C LEU A 61 -11.16 -8.28 -1.21
N PHE A 62 -10.86 -7.02 -0.92
CA PHE A 62 -11.12 -6.49 0.42
C PHE A 62 -12.62 -6.39 0.72
N THR A 63 -13.44 -6.03 -0.26
CA THR A 63 -14.91 -5.98 -0.09
C THR A 63 -15.48 -7.37 0.15
N GLN A 64 -14.96 -8.39 -0.54
CA GLN A 64 -15.35 -9.78 -0.32
C GLN A 64 -15.07 -10.21 1.14
N VAL A 65 -13.86 -9.95 1.65
CA VAL A 65 -13.49 -10.28 3.04
C VAL A 65 -14.42 -9.59 4.05
N GLU A 66 -14.78 -8.32 3.82
CA GLU A 66 -15.73 -7.61 4.68
C GLU A 66 -17.14 -8.18 4.63
N ASN A 67 -17.62 -8.57 3.44
CA ASN A 67 -18.95 -9.14 3.26
C ASN A 67 -19.05 -10.51 3.94
N ASP A 68 -17.98 -11.30 3.88
CA ASP A 68 -17.89 -12.60 4.54
C ASP A 68 -17.76 -12.45 6.08
N GLY A 69 -17.39 -11.27 6.56
CA GLY A 69 -17.27 -10.95 8.00
C GLY A 69 -16.15 -11.71 8.71
N THR A 70 -15.25 -12.33 7.94
CA THR A 70 -14.24 -13.27 8.45
C THR A 70 -13.00 -12.59 9.03
N ASN A 71 -12.68 -11.36 8.57
CA ASN A 71 -11.46 -10.68 8.97
C ASN A 71 -11.58 -9.15 8.86
N SER A 72 -11.27 -8.43 9.94
CA SER A 72 -11.39 -6.96 9.99
C SER A 72 -10.19 -6.23 9.38
N ARG A 73 -9.12 -6.93 8.97
CA ARG A 73 -7.91 -6.31 8.41
C ARG A 73 -8.12 -5.68 7.02
N SER A 74 -9.25 -5.94 6.35
CA SER A 74 -9.65 -5.28 5.10
C SER A 74 -10.26 -3.88 5.31
N THR A 75 -10.75 -3.55 6.50
CA THR A 75 -11.41 -2.26 6.78
C THR A 75 -10.50 -1.05 6.54
N MET A 76 -9.25 -1.07 7.03
CA MET A 76 -8.31 0.04 6.82
C MET A 76 -7.97 0.27 5.34
N PRO A 77 -7.58 -0.76 4.55
CA PRO A 77 -7.44 -0.62 3.11
C PRO A 77 -8.69 -0.06 2.43
N LEU A 78 -9.88 -0.57 2.75
CA LEU A 78 -11.13 -0.08 2.15
C LEU A 78 -11.40 1.39 2.47
N SER A 79 -11.21 1.80 3.73
CA SER A 79 -11.29 3.19 4.14
C SER A 79 -10.40 4.07 3.25
N TRP A 80 -9.15 3.67 3.04
CA TRP A 80 -8.21 4.44 2.22
C TRP A 80 -8.57 4.44 0.74
N MET A 81 -9.10 3.34 0.22
CA MET A 81 -9.51 3.24 -1.18
C MET A 81 -10.69 4.14 -1.47
N TYR A 82 -11.70 4.18 -0.61
CA TYR A 82 -12.83 5.11 -0.75
C TYR A 82 -12.42 6.57 -0.48
N TYR A 83 -11.51 6.83 0.46
CA TYR A 83 -11.00 8.18 0.70
C TYR A 83 -10.29 8.74 -0.56
N ASN A 84 -9.47 7.91 -1.18
CA ASN A 84 -8.63 8.32 -2.31
C ASN A 84 -9.28 8.10 -3.68
N GLY A 85 -10.38 7.34 -3.78
CA GLY A 85 -10.95 6.94 -5.07
C GLY A 85 -10.05 5.95 -5.81
N LEU A 86 -9.51 4.96 -5.11
CA LEU A 86 -8.67 3.93 -5.70
C LEU A 86 -9.55 2.76 -6.16
N GLY A 87 -9.68 2.58 -7.48
CA GLY A 87 -10.53 1.55 -8.06
C GLY A 87 -12.03 1.86 -7.98
N THR A 88 -12.39 3.08 -7.56
CA THR A 88 -13.77 3.59 -7.41
C THR A 88 -13.74 5.12 -7.37
N ALA A 89 -14.88 5.79 -7.45
CA ALA A 89 -14.96 7.21 -7.15
C ALA A 89 -14.72 7.46 -5.64
N PRO A 90 -14.08 8.58 -5.24
CA PRO A 90 -13.96 8.93 -3.83
C PRO A 90 -15.33 9.03 -3.15
N ASP A 91 -15.44 8.47 -1.94
CA ASP A 91 -16.66 8.43 -1.13
C ASP A 91 -16.29 8.58 0.35
N CYS A 92 -16.45 9.79 0.88
CA CYS A 92 -16.01 10.11 2.25
C CYS A 92 -16.83 9.39 3.31
N ASP A 93 -18.12 9.14 3.05
CA ASP A 93 -19.01 8.48 4.00
C ASP A 93 -18.68 6.99 4.09
N LYS A 94 -18.46 6.33 2.94
CA LYS A 94 -17.95 4.95 2.95
C LYS A 94 -16.57 4.87 3.58
N ALA A 95 -15.66 5.79 3.24
CA ALA A 95 -14.34 5.84 3.85
C ALA A 95 -14.43 5.93 5.38
N TRP A 96 -15.26 6.84 5.90
CA TRP A 96 -15.51 6.98 7.33
C TRP A 96 -16.10 5.71 7.95
N SER A 97 -17.08 5.09 7.28
CA SER A 97 -17.72 3.88 7.80
C SER A 97 -16.71 2.74 8.02
N TYR A 98 -15.77 2.54 7.09
CA TYR A 98 -14.71 1.55 7.22
C TYR A 98 -13.63 1.99 8.22
N TYR A 99 -13.27 3.28 8.25
CA TYR A 99 -12.34 3.82 9.25
C TYR A 99 -12.85 3.60 10.67
N LYS A 100 -14.12 3.90 10.93
CA LYS A 100 -14.78 3.71 12.22
C LYS A 100 -14.80 2.23 12.63
N LYS A 101 -15.04 1.31 11.68
CA LYS A 101 -14.94 -0.13 11.93
C LYS A 101 -13.51 -0.55 12.28
N ALA A 102 -12.51 -0.02 11.58
CA ALA A 102 -11.10 -0.29 11.85
C ALA A 102 -10.64 0.24 13.22
N SER A 103 -10.98 1.48 13.56
CA SER A 103 -10.55 2.16 14.79
C SER A 103 -10.98 1.46 16.07
N ARG A 104 -12.04 0.65 16.03
CA ARG A 104 -12.44 -0.24 17.15
C ARG A 104 -11.34 -1.22 17.56
N TYR A 105 -10.40 -1.52 16.66
CA TYR A 105 -9.28 -2.43 16.88
C TYR A 105 -7.93 -1.72 17.02
N VAL A 106 -7.81 -0.45 16.62
CA VAL A 106 -6.55 0.30 16.53
C VAL A 106 -6.42 1.40 17.61
N GLY A 107 -7.46 1.63 18.41
CA GLY A 107 -7.43 2.49 19.59
C GLY A 107 -7.35 4.00 19.34
N LYS A 108 -7.34 4.45 18.07
CA LYS A 108 -7.39 5.87 17.68
C LYS A 108 -8.74 6.16 17.00
N MET A 109 -9.60 6.91 17.67
CA MET A 109 -10.78 7.50 17.06
C MET A 109 -10.53 8.98 16.74
N VAL A 110 -10.76 9.35 15.49
CA VAL A 110 -10.89 10.74 15.06
C VAL A 110 -12.38 11.06 15.05
N GLU A 111 -12.77 12.29 15.38
CA GLU A 111 -14.17 12.71 15.25
C GLU A 111 -14.63 12.65 13.78
N GLU A 112 -15.85 12.17 13.57
CA GLU A 112 -16.47 12.02 12.24
C GLU A 112 -16.40 13.30 11.42
N LYS A 113 -16.79 14.42 12.02
CA LYS A 113 -16.79 15.74 11.38
C LYS A 113 -15.39 16.15 10.90
N ILE A 114 -14.36 15.84 11.69
CA ILE A 114 -12.97 16.15 11.33
C ILE A 114 -12.53 15.28 10.15
N PHE A 115 -12.86 13.98 10.16
CA PHE A 115 -12.52 13.07 9.07
C PHE A 115 -13.19 13.48 7.76
N LEU A 116 -14.52 13.68 7.78
CA LEU A 116 -15.30 14.05 6.59
C LEU A 116 -14.87 15.41 6.02
N SER A 117 -14.62 16.39 6.89
CA SER A 117 -14.11 17.71 6.48
C SER A 117 -12.75 17.59 5.77
N LYS A 118 -11.81 16.82 6.35
CA LYS A 118 -10.49 16.58 5.73
C LYS A 118 -10.61 15.85 4.40
N CYS A 119 -11.45 14.82 4.33
CA CYS A 119 -11.70 14.06 3.10
C CYS A 119 -12.24 14.96 1.98
N ALA A 120 -13.27 15.75 2.26
CA ALA A 120 -13.86 16.66 1.28
C ALA A 120 -12.89 17.75 0.81
N ALA A 121 -12.15 18.37 1.75
CA ALA A 121 -11.14 19.37 1.45
C ALA A 121 -10.01 18.80 0.57
N ASP A 122 -9.56 17.58 0.88
CA ASP A 122 -8.54 16.88 0.10
C ASP A 122 -9.02 16.54 -1.31
N ILE A 123 -10.25 16.02 -1.47
CA ILE A 123 -10.85 15.76 -2.78
C ILE A 123 -10.95 17.06 -3.59
N GLN A 124 -11.37 18.16 -2.98
CA GLN A 124 -11.46 19.45 -3.66
C GLN A 124 -10.07 19.97 -4.06
N SER A 125 -9.07 19.83 -3.19
CA SER A 125 -7.69 20.16 -3.49
C SER A 125 -7.16 19.34 -4.68
N ARG A 126 -7.45 18.03 -4.74
CA ARG A 126 -7.08 17.17 -5.87
C ARG A 126 -7.74 17.62 -7.17
N LYS A 127 -9.01 18.04 -7.15
CA LYS A 127 -9.72 18.61 -8.31
C LYS A 127 -9.10 19.92 -8.77
N ASN A 128 -8.84 20.85 -7.84
CA ASN A 128 -8.24 22.15 -8.15
C ASN A 128 -6.84 22.03 -8.75
N ASN A 129 -6.12 20.96 -8.38
CA ASN A 129 -4.76 20.69 -8.84
C ASN A 129 -4.69 19.54 -9.87
N ALA A 130 -5.79 19.23 -10.56
CA ALA A 130 -5.85 18.14 -11.52
C ALA A 130 -4.93 18.38 -12.72
N ASP A 131 -4.86 19.61 -13.22
CA ASP A 131 -4.07 19.97 -14.40
C ASP A 131 -2.60 20.29 -14.05
N ALA A 132 -2.28 20.46 -12.76
CA ALA A 132 -0.92 20.68 -12.33
C ALA A 132 -0.06 19.40 -12.53
N LEU A 133 1.14 19.57 -13.07
CA LEU A 133 2.11 18.50 -13.22
C LEU A 133 2.49 17.90 -11.84
N PRO A 134 2.70 16.57 -11.75
CA PRO A 134 3.14 15.95 -10.52
C PRO A 134 4.57 16.40 -10.20
N LYS A 135 4.85 16.69 -8.94
CA LYS A 135 6.20 16.87 -8.44
C LYS A 135 6.77 15.49 -8.13
N VAL A 136 7.93 15.18 -8.72
CA VAL A 136 8.67 13.94 -8.45
C VAL A 136 9.84 14.27 -7.54
N THR A 137 9.96 13.54 -6.43
CA THR A 137 11.07 13.69 -5.49
C THR A 137 11.90 12.42 -5.49
N LEU A 138 13.21 12.56 -5.68
CA LEU A 138 14.18 11.49 -5.47
C LEU A 138 14.89 11.71 -4.14
N LYS A 139 14.77 10.75 -3.21
CA LYS A 139 15.48 10.77 -1.93
C LYS A 139 16.52 9.66 -1.90
N LYS A 140 17.74 10.00 -1.50
CA LYS A 140 18.78 9.02 -1.19
C LYS A 140 18.64 8.61 0.26
N GLU A 141 18.39 7.33 0.50
CA GLU A 141 18.41 6.72 1.82
C GLU A 141 19.61 5.78 1.88
N SER A 142 20.68 6.19 2.56
CA SER A 142 21.78 5.29 2.86
C SER A 142 21.45 4.59 4.18
N VAL A 143 21.06 3.32 4.12
CA VAL A 143 20.83 2.53 5.35
C VAL A 143 22.14 1.85 5.73
N PHE A 144 22.71 2.26 6.86
CA PHE A 144 23.82 1.55 7.49
C PHE A 144 23.26 0.55 8.50
N SER A 145 23.17 -0.73 8.12
CA SER A 145 22.84 -1.78 9.08
C SER A 145 24.12 -2.18 9.82
N ARG A 146 24.27 -1.82 11.11
CA ARG A 146 25.27 -2.46 11.97
C ARG A 146 24.91 -3.93 12.11
N GLY A 147 25.67 -4.81 11.45
CA GLY A 147 25.59 -6.24 11.72
C GLY A 147 26.01 -6.52 13.16
N ILE A 148 25.30 -7.41 13.84
CA ILE A 148 25.69 -7.98 15.14
C ILE A 148 26.95 -8.88 14.96
N THR A 149 27.27 -9.25 13.73
CA THR A 149 28.47 -10.01 13.34
C THR A 149 29.60 -9.11 12.84
N ALA A 150 30.85 -9.50 13.12
CA ALA A 150 32.11 -8.77 12.86
C ALA A 150 32.45 -8.42 11.38
N LYS A 151 31.51 -8.56 10.44
CA LYS A 151 31.67 -8.11 9.04
C LYS A 151 30.77 -6.90 8.79
N PRO A 152 31.31 -5.75 8.38
CA PRO A 152 30.49 -4.59 8.01
C PRO A 152 29.59 -4.96 6.81
N LYS A 153 28.26 -4.85 6.98
CA LYS A 153 27.33 -4.95 5.85
C LYS A 153 27.50 -3.70 4.98
N GLU A 154 27.71 -3.92 3.68
CA GLU A 154 27.95 -2.88 2.69
C GLU A 154 26.84 -1.82 2.67
N CYS A 155 27.20 -0.57 2.37
CA CYS A 155 26.24 0.53 2.18
C CYS A 155 25.38 0.25 0.94
N ALA A 156 24.18 -0.30 1.13
CA ALA A 156 23.19 -0.36 0.05
C ALA A 156 22.76 1.07 -0.32
N LEU A 157 22.99 1.48 -1.57
CA LEU A 157 22.46 2.73 -2.10
C LEU A 157 20.97 2.52 -2.43
N ILE A 158 20.09 3.03 -1.58
CA ILE A 158 18.65 2.98 -1.79
C ILE A 158 18.17 4.37 -2.23
N PHE A 159 17.41 4.41 -3.31
CA PHE A 159 16.73 5.60 -3.78
C PHE A 159 15.22 5.40 -3.68
N GLN A 160 14.53 6.35 -3.07
CA GLN A 160 13.09 6.41 -3.07
C GLN A 160 12.59 7.45 -4.07
N ILE A 161 11.66 7.06 -4.93
CA ILE A 161 10.95 7.96 -5.84
C ILE A 161 9.55 8.17 -5.30
N GLY A 162 9.21 9.41 -4.99
CA GLY A 162 7.88 9.82 -4.52
C GLY A 162 7.22 10.79 -5.47
N THR A 163 5.89 10.86 -5.41
CA THR A 163 5.08 11.87 -6.11
C THR A 163 4.01 12.45 -5.18
N ASP A 164 3.64 13.71 -5.41
CA ASP A 164 2.55 14.41 -4.73
C ASP A 164 1.16 14.14 -5.35
N LYS A 165 1.07 13.28 -6.37
CA LYS A 165 -0.20 12.93 -7.04
C LYS A 165 -0.50 11.42 -6.97
N ILE A 166 -1.76 11.09 -6.71
CA ILE A 166 -2.26 9.72 -6.66
C ILE A 166 -2.80 9.33 -8.05
N ARG A 167 -1.90 9.24 -9.04
CA ARG A 167 -2.22 8.82 -10.41
C ARG A 167 -1.03 8.18 -11.10
N ASN A 168 -1.29 7.42 -12.16
CA ASN A 168 -0.21 6.89 -13.00
C ASN A 168 0.58 8.02 -13.65
N MET A 169 1.91 7.92 -13.60
CA MET A 169 2.82 8.80 -14.34
C MET A 169 3.32 8.04 -15.57
N ALA A 170 2.89 8.46 -16.75
CA ALA A 170 3.45 7.94 -18.01
C ALA A 170 4.75 8.66 -18.35
N ASN A 171 5.64 7.99 -19.10
CA ASN A 171 6.86 8.57 -19.66
C ASN A 171 7.85 9.16 -18.61
N LEU A 172 7.87 8.61 -17.40
CA LEU A 172 8.87 8.97 -16.41
C LEU A 172 10.21 8.30 -16.78
N HIS A 173 11.17 9.09 -17.23
CA HIS A 173 12.55 8.65 -17.47
C HIS A 173 13.45 9.11 -16.32
N ILE A 174 14.10 8.16 -15.65
CA ILE A 174 15.06 8.43 -14.57
C ILE A 174 16.39 7.79 -14.95
N THR A 175 17.42 8.61 -15.14
CA THR A 175 18.80 8.15 -15.36
C THR A 175 19.61 8.44 -14.10
N LEU A 176 20.18 7.39 -13.50
CA LEU A 176 21.07 7.51 -12.34
C LEU A 176 22.50 7.18 -12.78
N GLU A 177 23.34 8.20 -12.90
CA GLU A 177 24.77 8.03 -13.18
C GLU A 177 25.56 8.14 -11.86
N LEU A 178 26.11 7.02 -11.40
CA LEU A 178 27.02 7.00 -10.26
C LEU A 178 28.46 7.15 -10.78
N LYS A 179 29.05 8.33 -10.61
CA LYS A 179 30.48 8.55 -10.87
C LYS A 179 31.30 8.01 -9.70
N LYS A 180 32.38 7.30 -10.03
CA LYS A 180 33.36 6.78 -9.06
C LYS A 180 34.11 7.90 -8.38
#